data_AF-A0A662MLL7-F1
#
_entry.id   AF-A0A662MLL7-F1
#
_cell.length_a   1.000
_cell.length_b   1.000
_cell.length_c   1.000
_cell.angle_alpha   90.00
_cell.angle_beta   90.00
_cell.angle_gamma   90.00
#
_symmetry.space_group_name_H-M   'P 1'
#
loop_
_entity.id
_entity.type
_entity.pdbx_description
1 polymer ?
#
loop_
_entity_poly.entity_id
_entity_poly.type
_entity_poly.pdbx_seq_one_letter_code
_entity_poly.pdbx_strand_id
1 'polypeptide(L)'
;MDSEGKAYLFAMATVLMWSTVATAFKLSLNYLTPVELLLYSSLTSLLSLYLMVILSGRWRDFLTAFRRSLRHAPLLGLLNPALYYLALFYAYSLLPAQEAQPLNQTWVIIMAILSVFILHQRLSFKGLLSILISFAGVYVISVRGEVLSFHLSSPPGVVLALSSALIWSLYWLYSVRWEESPTIKLSLNFTFGMMYVLPVSLIMGAGLPSEGGMVGGIYVGLVEMGVTYVLWLKALTLS
;
A
#
# COMPACT_ATOMS: atom_id res chain seq x y z
N MET A 1 -8.06 -12.98 27.35
CA MET A 1 -6.92 -12.35 26.65
C MET A 1 -6.80 -10.92 27.10
N ASP A 2 -5.62 -10.58 27.62
CA ASP A 2 -5.16 -9.22 27.89
C ASP A 2 -5.04 -8.40 26.58
N SER A 3 -4.78 -7.10 26.72
CA SER A 3 -4.65 -6.18 25.57
C SER A 3 -3.46 -6.58 24.68
N GLU A 4 -2.34 -6.97 25.30
CA GLU A 4 -1.13 -7.39 24.61
C GLU A 4 -1.35 -8.66 23.78
N GLY A 5 -1.98 -9.70 24.33
CA GLY A 5 -2.29 -10.92 23.59
C GLY A 5 -3.19 -10.68 22.38
N LYS A 6 -4.13 -9.72 22.47
CA LYS A 6 -4.95 -9.30 21.33
C LYS A 6 -4.13 -8.53 20.29
N ALA A 7 -3.21 -7.66 20.73
CA ALA A 7 -2.31 -6.94 19.84
C ALA A 7 -1.42 -7.90 19.03
N TYR A 8 -0.82 -8.90 19.70
CA TYR A 8 -0.03 -9.93 19.03
C TYR A 8 -0.84 -10.76 18.05
N LEU A 9 -2.07 -11.16 18.41
CA LEU A 9 -2.93 -11.92 17.50
C LEU A 9 -3.27 -11.11 16.23
N PHE A 10 -3.61 -9.83 16.37
CA PHE A 10 -3.88 -8.97 15.22
C PHE A 10 -2.64 -8.72 14.36
N ALA A 11 -1.47 -8.53 14.98
CA ALA A 11 -0.21 -8.39 14.26
C ALA A 11 0.13 -9.67 13.47
N MET A 12 0.02 -10.84 14.10
CA MET A 12 0.26 -12.13 13.43
C MET A 12 -0.70 -12.37 12.27
N ALA A 13 -2.00 -12.11 12.47
CA ALA A 13 -2.99 -12.22 11.40
C ALA A 13 -2.65 -11.27 10.23
N THR A 14 -2.23 -10.04 10.52
CA THR A 14 -1.83 -9.07 9.50
C THR A 14 -0.63 -9.58 8.70
N VAL A 15 0.42 -10.07 9.38
CA VAL A 15 1.63 -10.58 8.72
C VAL A 15 1.31 -11.79 7.85
N LEU A 16 0.48 -12.72 8.32
CA LEU A 16 0.03 -13.87 7.53
C LEU A 16 -0.74 -13.42 6.29
N MET A 17 -1.63 -12.45 6.42
CA MET A 17 -2.38 -11.89 5.30
C MET A 17 -1.46 -11.21 4.28
N TRP A 18 -0.51 -10.37 4.70
CA TRP A 18 0.43 -9.73 3.77
C TRP A 18 1.43 -10.68 3.12
N SER A 19 1.72 -11.83 3.74
CA SER A 19 2.63 -12.83 3.17
C SER A 19 2.13 -13.42 1.84
N THR A 20 0.82 -13.45 1.61
CA THR A 20 0.21 -14.03 0.41
C THR A 20 0.03 -13.01 -0.73
N VAL A 21 0.14 -11.72 -0.43
CA VAL A 21 -0.25 -10.63 -1.34
C VAL A 21 0.63 -10.58 -2.58
N ALA A 22 1.95 -10.72 -2.44
CA ALA A 22 2.86 -10.68 -3.58
C ALA A 22 2.52 -11.77 -4.63
N THR A 23 2.11 -12.94 -4.16
CA THR A 23 1.61 -14.04 -5.01
C THR A 23 0.25 -13.69 -5.60
N ALA A 24 -0.67 -13.15 -4.80
CA ALA A 24 -2.00 -12.76 -5.25
C ALA A 24 -1.95 -11.69 -6.34
N PHE A 25 -1.03 -10.71 -6.26
CA PHE A 25 -0.81 -9.73 -7.32
C PHE A 25 -0.43 -10.40 -8.62
N LYS A 26 0.58 -11.30 -8.59
CA LYS A 26 1.02 -12.02 -9.80
C LYS A 26 -0.08 -12.87 -10.41
N LEU A 27 -0.82 -13.60 -9.60
CA LEU A 27 -1.93 -14.43 -10.08
C LEU A 27 -3.06 -13.58 -10.67
N SER A 28 -3.41 -12.48 -10.01
CA SER A 28 -4.48 -11.58 -10.48
C SER A 28 -4.10 -10.87 -11.78
N LEU A 29 -2.83 -10.49 -11.94
CA LEU A 29 -2.32 -9.85 -13.15
C LEU A 29 -2.27 -10.79 -14.37
N ASN A 30 -2.50 -12.10 -14.20
CA ASN A 30 -2.74 -13.00 -15.33
C ASN A 30 -4.16 -12.86 -15.92
N TYR A 31 -5.10 -12.28 -15.16
CA TYR A 31 -6.50 -12.10 -15.55
C TYR A 31 -6.90 -10.65 -15.76
N LEU A 32 -6.17 -9.71 -15.14
CA LEU A 32 -6.46 -8.28 -15.13
C LEU A 32 -5.22 -7.49 -15.55
N THR A 33 -5.44 -6.38 -16.25
CA THR A 33 -4.42 -5.36 -16.40
C THR A 33 -4.10 -4.69 -15.05
N PRO A 34 -2.94 -4.04 -14.89
CA PRO A 34 -2.61 -3.30 -13.66
C PRO A 34 -3.67 -2.29 -13.25
N VAL A 35 -4.31 -1.64 -14.23
CA VAL A 35 -5.33 -0.61 -14.02
C VAL A 35 -6.66 -1.24 -13.60
N GLU A 36 -7.06 -2.36 -14.21
CA GLU A 36 -8.26 -3.10 -13.77
C GLU A 36 -8.08 -3.68 -12.37
N LEU A 37 -6.90 -4.24 -12.07
CA LEU A 37 -6.59 -4.72 -10.72
C LEU A 37 -6.69 -3.58 -9.71
N LEU A 38 -6.14 -2.40 -10.04
CA LEU A 38 -6.28 -1.19 -9.22
C LEU A 38 -7.74 -0.80 -9.02
N LEU A 39 -8.55 -0.78 -10.07
CA LEU A 39 -9.96 -0.43 -10.00
C LEU A 39 -10.73 -1.37 -9.08
N TYR A 40 -10.66 -2.67 -9.33
CA TYR A 40 -11.46 -3.65 -8.59
C TYR A 40 -11.00 -3.79 -7.14
N SER A 41 -9.69 -3.81 -6.90
CA SER A 41 -9.18 -3.85 -5.54
C SER A 41 -9.49 -2.58 -4.75
N SER A 42 -9.36 -1.40 -5.36
CA SER A 42 -9.72 -0.13 -4.69
C SER A 42 -11.21 -0.05 -4.39
N LEU A 43 -12.05 -0.51 -5.32
CA LEU A 43 -13.50 -0.56 -5.10
C LEU A 43 -13.86 -1.51 -3.96
N THR A 44 -13.31 -2.74 -3.95
CA THR A 44 -13.54 -3.68 -2.84
C THR A 44 -13.07 -3.12 -1.51
N SER A 45 -11.89 -2.48 -1.49
CA SER A 45 -11.34 -1.85 -0.28
C SER A 45 -12.27 -0.75 0.22
N LEU A 46 -12.70 0.14 -0.67
CA LEU A 46 -13.62 1.24 -0.35
C LEU A 46 -14.92 0.71 0.27
N LEU A 47 -15.54 -0.30 -0.36
CA LEU A 47 -16.77 -0.91 0.14
C LEU A 47 -16.57 -1.57 1.51
N SER A 48 -15.45 -2.29 1.70
CA SER A 48 -15.14 -2.93 2.99
C SER A 48 -14.90 -1.91 4.10
N LEU A 49 -14.18 -0.82 3.80
CA LEU A 49 -13.90 0.26 4.75
C LEU A 49 -15.17 1.03 5.10
N TYR A 50 -16.04 1.33 4.13
CA TYR A 50 -17.34 1.94 4.37
C TYR A 50 -18.22 1.06 5.26
N LEU A 51 -18.26 -0.25 4.97
CA LEU A 51 -18.99 -1.20 5.81
C LEU A 51 -18.46 -1.16 7.26
N MET A 52 -17.14 -1.15 7.46
CA MET A 52 -16.55 -1.05 8.79
C MET A 52 -16.90 0.27 9.50
N VAL A 53 -16.87 1.41 8.79
CA VAL A 53 -17.26 2.71 9.35
C VAL A 53 -18.73 2.71 9.75
N ILE A 54 -19.61 2.17 8.91
CA ILE A 54 -21.05 2.08 9.19
C ILE A 54 -21.32 1.18 10.40
N LEU A 55 -20.75 -0.04 10.41
CA LEU A 55 -20.92 -1.00 11.51
C LEU A 55 -20.34 -0.49 12.83
N SER A 56 -19.32 0.38 12.78
CA SER A 56 -18.78 1.04 13.97
C SER A 56 -19.63 2.20 14.50
N GLY A 57 -20.71 2.59 13.79
CA GLY A 57 -21.57 3.72 14.16
C GLY A 57 -20.95 5.10 13.86
N ARG A 58 -19.81 5.14 13.15
CA ARG A 58 -19.00 6.35 12.95
C ARG A 58 -19.21 7.03 11.59
N TRP A 59 -20.33 6.75 10.93
CA TRP A 59 -20.65 7.34 9.63
C TRP A 59 -20.77 8.87 9.69
N ARG A 60 -21.32 9.41 10.78
CA ARG A 60 -21.40 10.87 10.99
C ARG A 60 -20.01 11.51 11.13
N ASP A 61 -19.08 10.84 11.81
CA ASP A 61 -17.69 11.27 11.93
C ASP A 61 -17.04 11.32 10.53
N PHE A 62 -17.26 10.29 9.71
CA PHE A 62 -16.75 10.24 8.34
C PHE A 62 -17.27 11.41 7.49
N LEU A 63 -18.57 11.71 7.53
CA LEU A 63 -19.14 12.83 6.77
C LEU A 63 -18.57 14.19 7.22
N THR A 64 -18.36 14.34 8.53
CA THR A 64 -17.73 15.55 9.09
C THR A 64 -16.27 15.66 8.64
N ALA A 65 -15.51 14.57 8.74
CA ALA A 65 -14.11 14.51 8.33
C ALA A 65 -13.94 14.72 6.82
N PHE A 66 -14.86 14.20 6.00
CA PHE A 66 -14.88 14.39 4.54
C PHE A 66 -14.91 15.87 4.19
N ARG A 67 -15.82 16.64 4.80
CA ARG A 67 -15.94 18.09 4.56
C ARG A 67 -14.72 18.87 5.06
N ARG A 68 -14.19 18.49 6.23
CA ARG A 68 -13.00 19.12 6.82
C ARG A 68 -11.73 18.87 6.00
N SER A 69 -11.66 17.71 5.34
CA SER A 69 -10.42 17.21 4.74
C SER A 69 -10.35 17.42 3.22
N LEU A 70 -11.30 18.13 2.61
CA LEU A 70 -11.34 18.40 1.16
C LEU A 70 -10.05 19.00 0.59
N ARG A 71 -9.26 19.70 1.40
CA ARG A 71 -7.99 20.30 0.96
C ARG A 71 -6.83 19.29 0.90
N HIS A 72 -6.81 18.29 1.78
CA HIS A 72 -5.65 17.39 1.96
C HIS A 72 -5.92 15.97 1.48
N ALA A 73 -7.16 15.48 1.66
CA ALA A 73 -7.55 14.13 1.33
C ALA A 73 -7.45 13.80 -0.19
N PRO A 74 -7.68 14.74 -1.14
CA PRO A 74 -7.44 14.46 -2.55
C PRO A 74 -5.98 14.14 -2.85
N LEU A 75 -5.03 14.89 -2.26
CA LEU A 75 -3.60 14.61 -2.44
C LEU A 75 -3.23 13.25 -1.86
N LEU A 76 -3.75 12.91 -0.67
CA LEU A 76 -3.44 11.62 -0.06
C LEU A 76 -4.11 10.45 -0.79
N GLY A 77 -5.32 10.63 -1.31
CA GLY A 77 -6.00 9.69 -2.21
C GLY A 77 -5.28 9.49 -3.54
N LEU A 78 -4.67 10.55 -4.08
CA LEU A 78 -3.82 10.50 -5.26
C LEU A 78 -2.54 9.70 -4.98
N LEU A 79 -1.88 9.91 -3.83
CA LEU A 79 -0.71 9.12 -3.46
C LEU A 79 -1.08 7.65 -3.18
N ASN A 80 -2.15 7.41 -2.42
CA ASN A 80 -2.68 6.10 -2.06
C ASN A 80 -4.22 6.14 -1.99
N PRO A 81 -4.94 5.32 -2.78
CA PRO A 81 -4.43 4.20 -3.55
C PRO A 81 -3.85 4.52 -4.93
N ALA A 82 -4.16 5.67 -5.54
CA ALA A 82 -4.04 5.81 -7.00
C ALA A 82 -2.60 5.61 -7.54
N LEU A 83 -1.67 6.53 -7.27
CA LEU A 83 -0.32 6.49 -7.86
C LEU A 83 0.52 5.33 -7.30
N TYR A 84 0.43 5.07 -6.00
CA TYR A 84 1.20 4.00 -5.35
C TYR A 84 0.88 2.63 -5.98
N TYR A 85 -0.39 2.23 -5.99
CA TYR A 85 -0.76 0.90 -6.49
C TYR A 85 -0.70 0.82 -8.01
N LEU A 86 -0.88 1.93 -8.74
CA LEU A 86 -0.63 1.94 -10.18
C LEU A 86 0.84 1.60 -10.47
N ALA A 87 1.78 2.33 -9.86
CA ALA A 87 3.20 2.05 -10.02
C ALA A 87 3.57 0.63 -9.56
N LEU A 88 3.02 0.20 -8.42
CA LEU A 88 3.27 -1.14 -7.88
C LEU A 88 2.77 -2.24 -8.81
N PHE A 89 1.54 -2.18 -9.31
CA PHE A 89 0.98 -3.22 -10.17
C PHE A 89 1.67 -3.27 -11.53
N TYR A 90 2.09 -2.13 -12.08
CA TYR A 90 2.96 -2.11 -13.26
C TYR A 90 4.36 -2.69 -12.97
N ALA A 91 4.93 -2.45 -11.79
CA ALA A 91 6.18 -3.11 -11.40
C ALA A 91 5.99 -4.63 -11.31
N TYR A 92 4.91 -5.09 -10.70
CA TYR A 92 4.57 -6.51 -10.58
C TYR A 92 4.20 -7.19 -11.91
N SER A 93 3.74 -6.45 -12.92
CA SER A 93 3.53 -7.02 -14.25
C SER A 93 4.85 -7.24 -14.99
N LEU A 94 5.86 -6.39 -14.74
CA LEU A 94 7.17 -6.43 -15.41
C LEU A 94 8.25 -7.23 -14.67
N LEU A 95 8.13 -7.37 -13.35
CA LEU A 95 9.12 -8.04 -12.50
C LEU A 95 8.52 -9.27 -11.84
N PRO A 96 9.32 -10.31 -11.55
CA PRO A 96 8.93 -11.36 -10.62
C PRO A 96 8.56 -10.80 -9.25
N ALA A 97 7.62 -11.44 -8.55
CA ALA A 97 7.21 -11.01 -7.20
C ALA A 97 8.39 -10.95 -6.20
N GLN A 98 9.35 -11.85 -6.36
CA GLN A 98 10.58 -11.92 -5.56
C GLN A 98 11.52 -10.72 -5.77
N GLU A 99 11.42 -10.02 -6.91
CA GLU A 99 12.17 -8.79 -7.18
C GLU A 99 11.35 -7.56 -6.79
N ALA A 100 10.07 -7.53 -7.17
CA ALA A 100 9.19 -6.39 -6.92
C ALA A 100 8.96 -6.14 -5.43
N GLN A 101 8.77 -7.20 -4.62
CA GLN A 101 8.45 -7.05 -3.20
C GLN A 101 9.61 -6.44 -2.38
N PRO A 102 10.87 -6.94 -2.46
CA PRO A 102 11.98 -6.31 -1.75
C PRO A 102 12.25 -4.88 -2.21
N LEU A 103 12.14 -4.61 -3.51
CA LEU A 103 12.29 -3.25 -4.05
C LEU A 103 11.22 -2.30 -3.48
N ASN A 104 9.96 -2.75 -3.40
CA ASN A 104 8.90 -1.96 -2.77
C ASN A 104 9.18 -1.73 -1.28
N GLN A 105 9.70 -2.74 -0.56
CA GLN A 105 10.06 -2.65 0.87
C GLN A 105 11.20 -1.67 1.18
N THR A 106 11.88 -1.12 0.16
CA THR A 106 12.80 0.02 0.34
C THR A 106 12.10 1.28 0.84
N TRP A 107 10.76 1.33 0.84
CA TRP A 107 10.01 2.47 1.36
C TRP A 107 10.40 2.83 2.79
N VAL A 108 10.77 1.87 3.65
CA VAL A 108 11.21 2.17 5.02
C VAL A 108 12.51 2.98 5.03
N ILE A 109 13.44 2.62 4.14
CA ILE A 109 14.71 3.34 3.94
C ILE A 109 14.44 4.74 3.40
N ILE A 110 13.62 4.83 2.34
CA ILE A 110 13.28 6.10 1.70
C ILE A 110 12.56 7.02 2.71
N MET A 111 11.60 6.50 3.45
CA MET A 111 10.88 7.24 4.50
C MET A 111 11.85 7.74 5.58
N ALA A 112 12.79 6.91 6.05
CA ALA A 112 13.78 7.32 7.05
C ALA A 112 14.64 8.49 6.52
N ILE A 113 15.11 8.41 5.28
CA ILE A 113 15.87 9.49 4.64
C ILE A 113 15.01 10.75 4.49
N LEU A 114 13.80 10.63 3.95
CA LEU A 114 12.89 11.75 3.73
C LEU A 114 12.42 12.40 5.04
N SER A 115 12.33 11.64 6.14
CA SER A 115 11.97 12.19 7.45
C SER A 115 12.97 13.24 7.94
N VAL A 116 14.25 13.12 7.59
CA VAL A 116 15.29 14.11 7.91
C VAL A 116 14.99 15.44 7.22
N PHE A 117 14.58 15.40 5.96
CA PHE A 117 14.32 16.60 5.16
C PHE A 117 12.94 17.21 5.45
N ILE A 118 11.91 16.37 5.55
CA ILE A 118 10.50 16.79 5.63
C ILE A 118 10.06 17.05 7.07
N LEU A 119 10.52 16.23 8.03
CA LEU A 119 10.18 16.35 9.45
C LEU A 119 11.30 16.98 10.28
N HIS A 120 12.43 17.35 9.64
CA HIS A 120 13.61 17.92 10.31
C HIS A 120 14.15 17.05 11.46
N GLN A 121 13.97 15.73 11.37
CA GLN A 121 14.48 14.78 12.35
C GLN A 121 15.99 14.56 12.17
N ARG A 122 16.71 14.33 13.27
CA ARG A 122 18.16 14.06 13.22
C ARG A 122 18.42 12.58 12.97
N LEU A 123 19.17 12.26 11.92
CA LEU A 123 19.64 10.90 11.68
C LEU A 123 20.90 10.64 12.50
N SER A 124 20.82 9.69 13.44
CA SER A 124 22.00 9.26 14.18
C SER A 124 22.93 8.42 13.29
N PHE A 125 24.22 8.38 13.64
CA PHE A 125 25.19 7.54 12.92
C PHE A 125 24.79 6.05 12.92
N LYS A 126 24.23 5.56 14.03
CA LYS A 126 23.65 4.21 14.12
C LYS A 126 22.48 4.03 13.14
N GLY A 127 21.61 5.03 13.02
CA GLY A 127 20.49 5.03 12.05
C GLY A 127 20.98 4.97 10.60
N LEU A 128 22.03 5.73 10.27
CA LEU A 128 22.65 5.66 8.94
C LEU A 128 23.23 4.27 8.65
N LEU A 129 23.93 3.66 9.61
CA LEU A 129 24.47 2.31 9.44
C LEU A 129 23.36 1.27 9.24
N SER A 130 22.25 1.36 9.99
CA SER A 130 21.08 0.49 9.81
C SER A 130 20.49 0.63 8.41
N ILE A 131 20.37 1.85 7.88
CA ILE A 131 19.89 2.09 6.51
C ILE A 131 20.78 1.37 5.48
N LEU A 132 22.10 1.49 5.60
CA LEU A 132 23.05 0.83 4.69
C LEU A 132 22.92 -0.69 4.74
N ILE A 133 22.79 -1.27 5.94
CA ILE A 133 22.60 -2.71 6.12
C ILE A 133 21.27 -3.17 5.51
N SER A 134 20.17 -2.43 5.75
CA SER A 134 18.86 -2.74 5.16
C SER A 134 18.90 -2.67 3.63
N PHE A 135 19.57 -1.66 3.07
CA PHE A 135 19.72 -1.53 1.62
C PHE A 135 20.51 -2.70 1.02
N ALA A 136 21.61 -3.11 1.65
CA ALA A 136 22.38 -4.28 1.24
C ALA A 136 21.53 -5.56 1.25
N GLY A 137 20.70 -5.75 2.28
CA GLY A 137 19.76 -6.88 2.36
C GLY A 137 18.76 -6.88 1.19
N VAL A 138 18.14 -5.74 0.89
CA VAL A 138 17.23 -5.62 -0.26
C VAL A 138 17.97 -5.96 -1.56
N TYR A 139 19.17 -5.41 -1.76
CA TYR A 139 19.97 -5.66 -2.95
C TYR A 139 20.23 -7.15 -3.16
N VAL A 140 20.71 -7.86 -2.12
CA VAL A 140 21.00 -9.30 -2.18
C VAL A 140 19.76 -10.13 -2.53
N ILE A 141 18.60 -9.80 -1.97
CA ILE A 141 17.35 -10.50 -2.27
C ILE A 141 16.88 -10.20 -3.70
N SER A 142 16.95 -8.95 -4.13
CA SER A 142 16.55 -8.52 -5.48
C SER A 142 17.40 -9.15 -6.59
N VAL A 143 18.70 -9.37 -6.36
CA VAL A 143 19.57 -10.08 -7.31
C VAL A 143 19.52 -11.60 -7.16
N ARG A 144 18.57 -12.15 -6.38
CA ARG A 144 18.39 -13.60 -6.20
C ARG A 144 19.65 -14.34 -5.70
N GLY A 145 20.52 -13.66 -4.96
CA GLY A 145 21.81 -14.21 -4.52
C GLY A 145 22.91 -14.24 -5.59
N GLU A 146 22.59 -13.83 -6.82
CA GLU A 146 23.53 -13.63 -7.93
C GLU A 146 24.20 -12.24 -7.83
N VAL A 147 24.91 -12.00 -6.73
CA VAL A 147 25.48 -10.67 -6.37
C VAL A 147 26.47 -10.12 -7.43
N LEU A 148 27.06 -11.00 -8.23
CA LEU A 148 28.06 -10.66 -9.24
C LEU A 148 27.51 -10.62 -10.68
N SER A 149 26.37 -11.25 -10.95
CA SER A 149 25.68 -11.18 -12.24
C SER A 149 24.53 -10.20 -12.15
N PHE A 150 24.76 -8.97 -12.64
CA PHE A 150 23.76 -7.90 -12.63
C PHE A 150 22.68 -8.16 -13.72
N HIS A 151 21.78 -9.10 -13.48
CA HIS A 151 20.64 -9.39 -14.35
C HIS A 151 19.35 -8.89 -13.72
N LEU A 152 19.09 -7.57 -13.83
CA LEU A 152 17.77 -7.03 -13.53
C LEU A 152 16.80 -7.47 -14.63
N SER A 153 15.69 -8.12 -14.24
CA SER A 153 14.73 -8.68 -15.20
C SER A 153 14.15 -7.63 -16.15
N SER A 154 13.87 -6.42 -15.65
CA SER A 154 13.32 -5.31 -16.44
C SER A 154 13.64 -3.95 -15.78
N PRO A 155 14.53 -3.12 -16.36
CA PRO A 155 14.85 -1.80 -15.80
C PRO A 155 13.62 -0.88 -15.59
N PRO A 156 12.63 -0.82 -16.52
CA PRO A 156 11.39 -0.07 -16.28
C PRO A 156 10.62 -0.56 -15.05
N GLY A 157 10.56 -1.88 -14.84
CA GLY A 157 9.91 -2.47 -13.67
C GLY A 157 10.60 -2.07 -12.35
N VAL A 158 11.93 -2.00 -12.35
CA VAL A 158 12.71 -1.56 -11.18
C VAL A 158 12.44 -0.09 -10.86
N VAL A 159 12.42 0.78 -11.88
CA VAL A 159 12.09 2.20 -11.72
C VAL A 159 10.68 2.36 -11.14
N LEU A 160 9.72 1.57 -11.62
CA LEU A 160 8.35 1.58 -11.10
C LEU A 160 8.27 1.11 -9.63
N ALA A 161 8.98 0.04 -9.26
CA ALA A 161 9.01 -0.45 -7.88
C ALA A 161 9.67 0.54 -6.90
N LEU A 162 10.74 1.21 -7.32
CA LEU A 162 11.38 2.26 -6.52
C LEU A 162 10.49 3.52 -6.44
N SER A 163 9.78 3.83 -7.53
CA SER A 163 8.81 4.93 -7.55
C SER A 163 7.63 4.65 -6.62
N SER A 164 7.11 3.42 -6.58
CA SER A 164 6.04 3.04 -5.63
C SER A 164 6.54 3.19 -4.19
N ALA A 165 7.75 2.74 -3.89
CA ALA A 165 8.36 2.90 -2.56
C ALA A 165 8.49 4.38 -2.15
N LEU A 166 8.89 5.25 -3.09
CA LEU A 166 8.94 6.70 -2.87
C LEU A 166 7.56 7.32 -2.60
N ILE A 167 6.57 7.00 -3.44
CA ILE A 167 5.19 7.50 -3.30
C ILE A 167 4.61 7.06 -1.96
N TRP A 168 4.82 5.79 -1.57
CA TRP A 168 4.38 5.24 -0.30
C TRP A 168 5.00 5.96 0.90
N SER A 169 6.30 6.25 0.82
CA SER A 169 7.02 7.00 1.86
C SER A 169 6.46 8.40 2.03
N LEU A 170 6.20 9.10 0.93
CA LEU A 170 5.57 10.43 0.94
C LEU A 170 4.17 10.37 1.54
N TYR A 171 3.36 9.40 1.11
CA TYR A 171 2.02 9.16 1.66
C TYR A 171 2.08 9.03 3.19
N TRP A 172 2.96 8.19 3.73
CA TRP A 172 3.08 8.01 5.18
C TRP A 172 3.50 9.30 5.89
N LEU A 173 4.52 10.01 5.38
CA LEU A 173 5.02 11.24 6.00
C LEU A 173 3.95 12.34 6.08
N TYR A 174 3.13 12.49 5.03
CA TYR A 174 2.01 13.43 5.05
C TYR A 174 0.82 12.91 5.86
N SER A 175 0.54 11.60 5.81
CA SER A 175 -0.56 10.96 6.54
C SER A 175 -0.37 11.02 8.05
N VAL A 176 0.87 10.97 8.54
CA VAL A 176 1.19 11.12 9.99
C VAL A 176 0.74 12.46 10.54
N ARG A 177 0.77 13.54 9.74
CA ARG A 177 0.31 14.88 10.16
C ARG A 177 -1.21 15.03 10.19
N TRP A 178 -1.94 14.05 9.64
CA TRP A 178 -3.39 14.10 9.55
C TRP A 178 -4.03 13.47 10.78
N GLU A 179 -4.56 14.30 11.68
CA GLU A 179 -5.23 13.85 12.91
C GLU A 179 -6.66 13.39 12.62
N GLU A 180 -6.79 12.17 12.10
CA GLU A 180 -8.07 11.48 11.95
C GLU A 180 -7.92 10.03 12.37
N SER A 181 -9.03 9.43 12.82
CA SER A 181 -8.99 8.02 13.17
C SER A 181 -8.60 7.16 11.96
N PRO A 182 -7.75 6.14 12.12
CA PRO A 182 -7.16 5.45 10.99
C PRO A 182 -8.14 4.86 9.97
N THR A 183 -9.25 4.27 10.44
CA THR A 183 -10.29 3.73 9.55
C THR A 183 -10.96 4.83 8.72
N ILE A 184 -11.31 5.97 9.31
CA ILE A 184 -11.89 7.11 8.59
C ILE A 184 -10.88 7.68 7.59
N LYS A 185 -9.62 7.83 8.01
CA LYS A 185 -8.53 8.32 7.17
C LYS A 185 -8.37 7.46 5.91
N LEU A 186 -8.32 6.14 6.08
CA LEU A 186 -8.24 5.19 4.96
C LEU A 186 -9.49 5.24 4.10
N SER A 187 -10.69 5.26 4.69
CA SER A 187 -11.93 5.41 3.92
C SER A 187 -11.88 6.65 3.03
N LEU A 188 -11.47 7.81 3.57
CA LEU A 188 -11.33 9.05 2.81
C LEU A 188 -10.30 8.91 1.68
N ASN A 189 -9.13 8.33 1.96
CA ASN A 189 -8.11 8.10 0.93
C ASN A 189 -8.64 7.26 -0.22
N PHE A 190 -9.35 6.17 0.06
CA PHE A 190 -9.97 5.35 -0.99
C PHE A 190 -11.12 6.07 -1.70
N THR A 191 -11.91 6.90 -1.00
CA THR A 191 -12.96 7.73 -1.61
C THR A 191 -12.38 8.69 -2.64
N PHE A 192 -11.36 9.46 -2.25
CA PHE A 192 -10.71 10.42 -3.15
C PHE A 192 -9.83 9.73 -4.19
N GLY A 193 -9.15 8.65 -3.82
CA GLY A 193 -8.39 7.81 -4.74
C GLY A 193 -9.24 7.29 -5.89
N MET A 194 -10.45 6.83 -5.58
CA MET A 194 -11.41 6.38 -6.60
C MET A 194 -11.82 7.48 -7.59
N MET A 195 -11.77 8.76 -7.20
CA MET A 195 -12.01 9.88 -8.13
C MET A 195 -10.91 9.99 -9.19
N TYR A 196 -9.70 9.46 -8.94
CA TYR A 196 -8.61 9.39 -9.91
C TYR A 196 -8.57 8.05 -10.63
N VAL A 197 -8.73 6.95 -9.90
CA VAL A 197 -8.67 5.59 -10.44
C VAL A 197 -9.78 5.34 -11.46
N LEU A 198 -11.01 5.76 -11.18
CA LEU A 198 -12.15 5.48 -12.05
C LEU A 198 -12.00 6.15 -13.44
N PRO A 199 -11.72 7.46 -13.57
CA PRO A 199 -11.49 8.07 -14.88
C PRO A 199 -10.32 7.44 -15.64
N VAL A 200 -9.20 7.17 -14.97
CA VAL A 200 -8.03 6.51 -15.59
C VAL A 200 -8.43 5.15 -16.14
N SER A 201 -9.19 4.37 -15.37
CA SER A 201 -9.64 3.04 -15.78
C SER A 201 -10.59 3.11 -16.98
N LEU A 202 -11.52 4.07 -17.00
CA LEU A 202 -12.42 4.27 -18.13
C LEU A 202 -11.68 4.70 -19.39
N ILE A 203 -10.70 5.60 -19.29
CA ILE A 203 -9.88 6.05 -20.42
C ILE A 203 -9.03 4.91 -20.98
N MET A 204 -8.51 4.04 -20.12
CA MET A 204 -7.71 2.88 -20.53
C MET A 204 -8.56 1.68 -20.98
N GLY A 205 -9.90 1.84 -21.02
CA GLY A 205 -10.81 0.83 -21.55
C GLY A 205 -11.00 -0.38 -20.64
N ALA A 206 -10.92 -0.20 -19.31
CA ALA A 206 -11.16 -1.27 -18.34
C ALA A 206 -12.50 -1.97 -18.61
N GLY A 207 -12.43 -3.28 -18.87
CA GLY A 207 -13.58 -4.11 -19.18
C GLY A 207 -14.18 -4.74 -17.92
N LEU A 208 -15.27 -5.50 -18.09
CA LEU A 208 -15.75 -6.37 -17.02
C LEU A 208 -14.73 -7.49 -16.76
N PRO A 209 -14.42 -7.80 -15.50
CA PRO A 209 -13.38 -8.77 -15.18
C PRO A 209 -13.92 -10.18 -15.43
N SER A 210 -13.03 -11.10 -15.79
CA SER A 210 -13.32 -12.53 -15.71
C SER A 210 -13.58 -12.96 -14.27
N GLU A 211 -14.15 -14.15 -14.05
CA GLU A 211 -14.37 -14.68 -12.69
C GLU A 211 -13.07 -14.72 -11.88
N GLY A 212 -11.97 -15.17 -12.49
CA GLY A 212 -10.64 -15.17 -11.86
C GLY A 212 -10.14 -13.76 -11.54
N GLY A 213 -10.37 -12.80 -12.43
CA GLY A 213 -10.06 -11.40 -12.20
C GLY A 213 -10.87 -10.80 -11.04
N MET A 214 -12.17 -11.10 -10.97
CA MET A 214 -13.03 -10.61 -9.90
C MET A 214 -12.61 -11.15 -8.53
N VAL A 215 -12.30 -12.45 -8.43
CA VAL A 215 -11.77 -13.06 -7.21
C VAL A 215 -10.43 -12.41 -6.82
N GLY A 216 -9.53 -12.19 -7.78
CA GLY A 216 -8.25 -11.52 -7.56
C GLY A 216 -8.40 -10.10 -7.03
N GLY A 217 -9.23 -9.28 -7.69
CA GLY A 217 -9.53 -7.91 -7.26
C GLY A 217 -10.14 -7.86 -5.86
N ILE A 218 -11.10 -8.75 -5.56
CA ILE A 218 -11.72 -8.83 -4.22
C ILE A 218 -10.70 -9.24 -3.16
N TYR A 219 -9.90 -10.27 -3.44
CA TYR A 219 -8.88 -10.76 -2.52
C TYR A 219 -7.87 -9.67 -2.22
N VAL A 220 -7.31 -9.04 -3.26
CA VAL A 220 -6.35 -7.95 -3.11
C VAL A 220 -6.97 -6.78 -2.34
N GLY A 221 -8.20 -6.38 -2.67
CA GLY A 221 -8.88 -5.30 -1.96
C GLY A 221 -9.11 -5.59 -0.47
N LEU A 222 -9.53 -6.81 -0.12
CA LEU A 222 -9.77 -7.16 1.28
C LEU A 222 -8.47 -7.41 2.07
N VAL A 223 -7.53 -8.15 1.48
CA VAL A 223 -6.36 -8.72 2.17
C VAL A 223 -5.14 -7.80 2.09
N GLU A 224 -4.95 -7.02 1.04
CA GLU A 224 -3.86 -6.04 1.02
C GLU A 224 -4.34 -4.69 1.61
N MET A 225 -5.48 -4.22 1.11
CA MET A 225 -5.85 -2.81 1.17
C MET A 225 -6.99 -2.44 2.14
N GLY A 226 -7.73 -3.43 2.64
CA GLY A 226 -8.96 -3.21 3.42
C GLY A 226 -8.84 -3.69 4.86
N VAL A 227 -9.15 -4.98 5.06
CA VAL A 227 -9.23 -5.62 6.38
C VAL A 227 -7.88 -5.58 7.07
N THR A 228 -6.82 -5.92 6.35
CA THR A 228 -5.47 -6.05 6.91
C THR A 228 -4.92 -4.74 7.43
N TYR A 229 -5.16 -3.62 6.75
CA TYR A 229 -4.79 -2.31 7.32
C TYR A 229 -5.53 -2.02 8.62
N VAL A 230 -6.82 -2.38 8.72
CA VAL A 230 -7.58 -2.17 9.97
C VAL A 230 -7.07 -3.07 11.09
N LEU A 231 -6.73 -4.33 10.80
CA LEU A 231 -6.12 -5.24 11.78
C LEU A 231 -4.76 -4.71 12.27
N TRP A 232 -3.91 -4.25 11.35
CA TRP A 232 -2.62 -3.63 11.66
C TRP A 232 -2.78 -2.42 12.59
N LEU A 233 -3.71 -1.53 12.25
CA LEU A 233 -3.98 -0.34 13.03
C LEU A 233 -4.53 -0.67 14.42
N LYS A 234 -5.39 -1.69 14.54
CA LYS A 234 -5.86 -2.18 15.84
C LYS A 234 -4.73 -2.77 16.68
N ALA A 235 -3.82 -3.52 16.06
CA ALA A 235 -2.66 -4.09 16.74
C ALA A 235 -1.81 -2.97 17.38
N LEU A 236 -1.51 -1.92 16.62
CA LEU A 236 -0.72 -0.77 17.09
C LEU A 236 -1.42 0.05 18.19
N THR A 237 -2.75 0.07 18.23
CA THR A 237 -3.48 0.81 19.27
C THR A 237 -3.66 0.05 20.57
N LEU A 238 -3.49 -1.28 20.56
CA LEU A 238 -3.71 -2.16 21.71
C LEU A 238 -2.41 -2.57 22.42
N SER A 239 -1.25 -2.30 21.78
CA SER A 239 0.10 -2.47 22.31
C SER A 239 0.54 -1.30 23.19
#